data_AF-G8B7M4-F1
#
_entry.id   AF-G8B7M4-F1
#
_cell.length_a   1.000
_cell.length_b   1.000
_cell.length_c   1.000
_cell.angle_alpha   90.00
_cell.angle_beta   90.00
_cell.angle_gamma   90.00
#
_symmetry.space_group_name_H-M   'P 1'
#
loop_
_entity.id
_entity.type
_entity.pdbx_description
1 polymer ?
#
loop_
_entity_poly.entity_id
_entity_poly.type
_entity_poly.pdbx_seq_one_letter_code
_entity_poly.pdbx_strand_id
1 'polypeptide(L)'
;MVTQKDIDLNTPLDARAPSTLSKSALTPELTKAAVTLHGDRYKQSQANLTRFIIWHPYSLALYSLIFPSILVYALWDYISISDNLVELYFIASRNKRDFIFHIIKSGPTIAGIFGIFGFIAYILGDEVGAITDRYVAQKYCDYTFGFDVKEFAQDPKTPLLKNGKNSELIIYKDQPIAIGTLKPDWEQSTPDNFIVNITGIHVRKVFKKVDFDQLLIEWAVLRARELYQEYLLQKKSKTKNGTIFVVTDAYSFDKEQEGTLIRCGFKLLSSSLELNPFSPSLKSYEKFLNRLLGISRDTFGLLLTTERDDVELLKESDLLEKEQLRKRH
;
A
#
# COMPACT_ATOMS: atom_id res chain seq x y z
N MET A 1 -28.11 15.68 0.13
CA MET A 1 -26.74 15.34 0.60
C MET A 1 -26.88 14.14 1.52
N VAL A 2 -26.27 13.01 1.14
CA VAL A 2 -26.33 11.78 1.94
C VAL A 2 -25.41 11.93 3.15
N THR A 3 -25.84 11.48 4.33
CA THR A 3 -25.01 11.53 5.55
C THR A 3 -23.78 10.64 5.36
N GLN A 4 -22.61 11.26 5.29
CA GLN A 4 -21.36 10.52 5.09
C GLN A 4 -20.85 9.96 6.40
N LYS A 5 -20.46 8.68 6.39
CA LYS A 5 -19.78 8.07 7.51
C LYS A 5 -18.34 8.54 7.53
N ASP A 6 -17.99 9.27 8.58
CA ASP A 6 -16.60 9.63 8.84
C ASP A 6 -15.90 8.52 9.61
N ILE A 7 -14.64 8.29 9.29
CA ILE A 7 -13.81 7.33 10.01
C ILE A 7 -12.62 8.09 10.55
N ASP A 8 -12.53 8.15 11.88
CA ASP A 8 -11.28 8.52 12.52
C ASP A 8 -10.42 7.27 12.69
N LEU A 9 -9.39 7.14 11.85
CA LEU A 9 -8.47 6.02 11.85
C LEU A 9 -7.61 5.95 13.13
N ASN A 10 -7.53 7.03 13.91
CA ASN A 10 -6.80 7.08 15.17
C ASN A 10 -7.63 6.57 16.34
N THR A 11 -8.95 6.49 16.20
CA THR A 11 -9.81 5.94 17.24
C THR A 11 -9.86 4.41 17.15
N PRO A 12 -9.83 3.71 18.31
CA PRO A 12 -10.10 2.29 18.32
C PRO A 12 -11.52 2.02 17.85
N LEU A 13 -11.75 0.83 17.32
CA LEU A 13 -13.10 0.39 16.97
C LEU A 13 -13.99 0.40 18.21
N ASP A 14 -15.25 0.78 18.04
CA ASP A 14 -16.21 0.78 19.14
C ASP A 14 -16.34 -0.65 19.73
N ALA A 15 -16.06 -0.77 21.02
CA ALA A 15 -16.18 -2.03 21.73
C ALA A 15 -17.64 -2.50 21.82
N ARG A 16 -18.60 -1.58 21.77
CA ARG A 16 -20.04 -1.85 21.92
C ARG A 16 -20.73 -2.25 20.62
N ALA A 17 -20.13 -1.93 19.47
CA ALA A 17 -20.65 -2.32 18.17
C ALA A 17 -20.58 -3.86 18.00
N PRO A 18 -21.57 -4.46 17.33
CA PRO A 18 -21.60 -5.90 17.11
C PRO A 18 -20.38 -6.33 16.29
N SER A 19 -19.78 -7.48 16.63
CA SER A 19 -18.60 -8.02 15.93
C SER A 19 -19.00 -8.69 14.62
N THR A 20 -19.63 -7.92 13.73
CA THR A 20 -20.04 -8.35 12.39
C THR A 20 -18.97 -7.98 11.38
N LEU A 21 -18.66 -8.93 10.50
CA LEU A 21 -17.84 -8.73 9.31
C LEU A 21 -18.76 -8.76 8.10
N SER A 22 -18.74 -7.73 7.27
CA SER A 22 -19.54 -7.65 6.06
C SER A 22 -18.73 -7.09 4.89
N LYS A 23 -19.18 -7.42 3.68
CA LYS A 23 -18.69 -6.86 2.42
C LYS A 23 -19.75 -5.91 1.88
N SER A 24 -19.33 -4.77 1.37
CA SER A 24 -20.23 -3.82 0.72
C SER A 24 -19.53 -3.19 -0.48
N ALA A 25 -20.27 -3.01 -1.57
CA ALA A 25 -19.85 -2.08 -2.61
C ALA A 25 -19.77 -0.66 -2.05
N LEU A 26 -19.04 0.21 -2.74
CA LEU A 26 -18.98 1.62 -2.39
C LEU A 26 -20.36 2.27 -2.53
N THR A 27 -20.91 2.72 -1.40
CA THR A 27 -22.14 3.50 -1.33
C THR A 27 -21.81 4.98 -1.11
N PRO A 28 -22.71 5.91 -1.48
CA PRO A 28 -22.52 7.34 -1.24
C PRO A 28 -22.18 7.66 0.23
N GLU A 29 -22.78 6.93 1.18
CA GLU A 29 -22.53 7.03 2.63
C GLU A 29 -21.09 6.68 3.02
N LEU A 30 -20.47 5.70 2.34
CA LEU A 30 -19.12 5.20 2.64
C LEU A 30 -18.02 5.92 1.86
N THR A 31 -18.37 6.91 1.03
CA THR A 31 -17.43 7.57 0.13
C THR A 31 -16.29 8.28 0.87
N LYS A 32 -16.63 9.04 1.92
CA LYS A 32 -15.63 9.76 2.72
C LYS A 32 -14.66 8.78 3.39
N ALA A 33 -15.20 7.74 4.01
CA ALA A 33 -14.47 6.62 4.57
C ALA A 33 -13.50 5.96 3.57
N ALA A 34 -13.98 5.66 2.37
CA ALA A 34 -13.20 5.04 1.30
C ALA A 34 -12.01 5.90 0.87
N VAL A 35 -12.24 7.21 0.69
CA VAL A 35 -11.19 8.18 0.34
C VAL A 35 -10.15 8.26 1.45
N THR A 36 -10.57 8.33 2.71
CA THR A 36 -9.67 8.36 3.87
C THR A 36 -8.83 7.08 3.97
N LEU A 37 -9.42 5.91 3.71
CA LEU A 37 -8.68 4.64 3.69
C LEU A 37 -7.61 4.60 2.60
N HIS A 38 -7.91 5.02 1.36
CA HIS A 38 -6.88 5.08 0.33
C HIS A 38 -5.80 6.12 0.64
N GLY A 39 -6.15 7.25 1.27
CA GLY A 39 -5.16 8.21 1.76
C GLY A 39 -4.21 7.60 2.81
N ASP A 40 -4.75 6.76 3.70
CA ASP A 40 -3.97 6.02 4.70
C ASP A 40 -3.01 5.00 4.08
N ARG A 41 -3.35 4.41 2.92
CA ARG A 41 -2.42 3.54 2.15
C ARG A 41 -1.09 4.25 1.88
N TYR A 42 -1.14 5.49 1.41
CA TYR A 42 0.06 6.27 1.10
C TYR A 42 0.84 6.65 2.36
N LYS A 43 0.16 6.98 3.48
CA LYS A 43 0.83 7.19 4.78
C LYS A 43 1.54 5.93 5.27
N GLN A 44 0.89 4.77 5.17
CA GLN A 44 1.51 3.50 5.53
C GLN A 44 2.69 3.17 4.59
N SER A 45 2.55 3.46 3.29
CA SER A 45 3.64 3.29 2.31
C SER A 45 4.85 4.18 2.63
N GLN A 46 4.61 5.45 3.01
CA GLN A 46 5.66 6.38 3.44
C GLN A 46 6.39 5.88 4.71
N ALA A 47 5.64 5.35 5.68
CA ALA A 47 6.22 4.75 6.88
C ALA A 47 7.03 3.48 6.56
N ASN A 48 6.54 2.63 5.63
CA ASN A 48 7.25 1.44 5.17
C ASN A 48 8.54 1.81 4.42
N LEU A 49 8.50 2.83 3.57
CA LEU A 49 9.67 3.38 2.88
C LEU A 49 10.72 3.90 3.87
N THR A 50 10.30 4.67 4.86
CA THR A 50 11.21 5.20 5.91
C THR A 50 11.88 4.06 6.68
N ARG A 51 11.08 3.04 7.06
CA ARG A 51 11.59 1.84 7.71
C ARG A 51 12.58 1.10 6.80
N PHE A 52 12.25 0.93 5.53
CA PHE A 52 13.11 0.25 4.56
C PHE A 52 14.47 0.93 4.42
N ILE A 53 14.51 2.26 4.37
CA ILE A 53 15.76 3.03 4.25
C ILE A 53 16.65 2.89 5.50
N ILE A 54 16.05 2.98 6.69
CA ILE A 54 16.78 2.86 7.97
C ILE A 54 17.36 1.45 8.14
N TRP A 55 16.59 0.43 7.76
CA TRP A 55 16.98 -0.98 7.87
C TRP A 55 17.66 -1.53 6.61
N HIS A 56 18.00 -0.66 5.65
CA HIS A 56 18.65 -1.08 4.41
C HIS A 56 20.04 -1.69 4.72
N PRO A 57 20.48 -2.75 4.01
CA PRO A 57 21.77 -3.39 4.26
C PRO A 57 22.95 -2.42 4.22
N TYR A 58 22.92 -1.41 3.34
CA TYR A 58 23.94 -0.35 3.33
C TYR A 58 23.93 0.51 4.60
N SER A 59 22.75 0.89 5.08
CA SER A 59 22.59 1.64 6.33
C SER A 59 23.11 0.81 7.52
N LEU A 60 22.73 -0.47 7.59
CA LEU A 60 23.17 -1.40 8.62
C LEU A 60 24.69 -1.63 8.59
N ALA A 61 25.27 -1.85 7.41
CA ALA A 61 26.72 -1.98 7.24
C ALA A 61 27.44 -0.71 7.73
N LEU A 62 26.93 0.47 7.36
CA LEU A 62 27.51 1.74 7.78
C LEU A 62 27.41 1.94 9.31
N TYR A 63 26.25 1.65 9.91
CA TYR A 63 26.09 1.71 11.37
C TYR A 63 27.04 0.75 12.10
N SER A 64 27.19 -0.46 11.55
CA SER A 64 28.08 -1.49 12.13
C SER A 64 29.56 -1.11 12.08
N LEU A 65 29.98 -0.25 11.14
CA LEU A 65 31.35 0.22 11.04
C LEU A 65 31.58 1.52 11.83
N ILE A 66 30.67 2.49 11.68
CA ILE A 66 30.86 3.82 12.23
C ILE A 66 30.62 3.84 13.75
N PHE A 67 29.61 3.16 14.28
CA PHE A 67 29.32 3.23 15.72
C PHE A 67 30.45 2.64 16.57
N PRO A 68 31.00 1.44 16.27
CA PRO A 68 32.16 0.95 16.98
C PRO A 68 33.37 1.85 16.82
N SER A 69 33.61 2.42 15.63
CA SER A 69 34.74 3.34 15.41
C SER A 69 34.66 4.59 16.28
N ILE A 70 33.47 5.19 16.41
CA ILE A 70 33.22 6.34 17.28
C ILE A 70 33.43 5.96 18.75
N LEU A 71 32.93 4.79 19.17
CA LEU A 71 33.08 4.32 20.54
C LEU A 71 34.54 4.00 20.88
N VAL A 72 35.27 3.35 19.98
CA VAL A 72 36.71 3.07 20.12
C VAL A 72 37.48 4.38 20.23
N TYR A 73 37.17 5.37 19.40
CA TYR A 73 37.80 6.69 19.50
C TYR A 73 37.48 7.40 20.82
N ALA A 74 36.22 7.38 21.26
CA ALA A 74 35.80 8.00 22.52
C ALA A 74 36.43 7.33 23.76
N LEU A 75 36.76 6.03 23.65
CA LEU A 75 37.35 5.21 24.70
C LEU A 75 38.85 4.95 24.47
N TRP A 76 39.49 5.64 23.53
CA TRP A 76 40.86 5.35 23.12
C TRP A 76 41.86 5.42 24.29
N ASP A 77 41.70 6.40 25.17
CA ASP A 77 42.55 6.55 26.36
C ASP A 77 42.45 5.33 27.29
N TYR A 78 41.26 4.75 27.45
CA TYR A 78 41.05 3.53 28.24
C TYR A 78 41.64 2.30 27.55
N ILE A 79 41.45 2.19 26.23
CA ILE A 79 41.94 1.08 25.41
C ILE A 79 43.48 1.06 25.37
N SER A 80 44.10 2.24 25.26
CA SER A 80 45.56 2.37 25.20
C SER A 80 46.28 2.02 26.51
N ILE A 81 45.59 2.14 27.64
CA ILE A 81 46.12 1.81 28.98
C ILE A 81 45.88 0.32 29.30
N SER A 82 44.87 -0.30 28.71
CA SER A 82 44.52 -1.70 28.97
C SER A 82 45.31 -2.65 28.07
N ASP A 83 45.97 -3.65 28.65
CA ASP A 83 46.64 -4.71 27.87
C ASP A 83 45.66 -5.82 27.45
N ASN A 84 44.52 -5.93 28.11
CA ASN A 84 43.48 -6.91 27.79
C ASN A 84 42.05 -6.43 28.11
N LEU A 85 41.05 -7.13 27.56
CA LEU A 85 39.63 -6.79 27.74
C LEU A 85 39.13 -6.90 29.20
N VAL A 86 39.77 -7.75 30.01
CA VAL A 86 39.40 -7.94 31.43
C VAL A 86 39.84 -6.72 32.25
N GLU A 87 41.04 -6.20 31.95
CA GLU A 87 41.58 -4.99 32.53
C GLU A 87 40.78 -3.76 32.09
N LEU A 88 40.42 -3.66 30.81
CA LEU A 88 39.53 -2.61 30.31
C LEU A 88 38.20 -2.59 31.08
N TYR A 89 37.60 -3.76 31.31
CA TYR A 89 36.38 -3.88 32.11
C TYR A 89 36.59 -3.45 33.57
N PHE A 90 37.73 -3.78 34.17
CA PHE A 90 38.07 -3.40 35.54
C PHE A 90 38.27 -1.88 35.68
N ILE A 91 38.98 -1.25 34.73
CA ILE A 91 39.19 0.20 34.67
C ILE A 91 37.84 0.91 34.46
N ALA A 92 37.02 0.45 33.51
CA ALA A 92 35.68 0.98 33.27
C ALA A 92 34.78 0.84 34.50
N SER A 93 34.88 -0.27 35.24
CA SER A 93 34.11 -0.53 36.46
C SER A 93 34.59 0.27 37.67
N ARG A 94 35.84 0.72 37.70
CA ARG A 94 36.38 1.56 38.76
C ARG A 94 36.09 3.05 38.51
N ASN A 95 36.17 3.48 37.25
CA ASN A 95 35.92 4.85 36.80
C ASN A 95 34.58 4.99 36.04
N LYS A 96 33.51 4.39 36.58
CA LYS A 96 32.20 4.30 35.90
C LYS A 96 31.66 5.64 35.42
N ARG A 97 31.82 6.70 36.21
CA ARG A 97 31.29 8.04 35.88
C ARG A 97 31.96 8.62 34.64
N ASP A 98 33.29 8.56 34.59
CA ASP A 98 34.06 9.09 33.47
C ASP A 98 33.84 8.23 32.22
N PHE A 99 33.86 6.89 32.36
CA PHE A 99 33.56 5.97 31.27
C PHE A 99 32.18 6.24 30.65
N ILE A 100 31.14 6.41 31.47
CA ILE A 100 29.79 6.76 31.01
C ILE A 100 29.78 8.14 30.36
N PHE A 101 30.50 9.13 30.92
CA PHE A 101 30.59 10.46 30.33
C PHE A 101 31.20 10.45 28.92
N HIS A 102 32.26 9.67 28.69
CA HIS A 102 32.86 9.49 27.37
C HIS A 102 31.89 8.85 26.36
N ILE A 103 31.10 7.86 26.79
CA ILE A 103 30.04 7.28 25.96
C ILE A 103 28.95 8.31 25.64
N ILE A 104 28.45 9.04 26.64
CA ILE A 104 27.42 10.07 26.44
C ILE A 104 27.92 11.18 25.51
N LYS A 105 29.19 11.57 25.61
CA LYS A 105 29.83 12.57 24.75
C LYS A 105 29.87 12.14 23.27
N SER A 106 29.86 10.84 22.99
CA SER A 106 29.73 10.31 21.62
C SER A 106 28.30 10.37 21.06
N GLY A 107 27.31 10.54 21.93
CA GLY A 107 25.88 10.57 21.61
C GLY A 107 25.51 11.58 20.52
N PRO A 108 25.95 12.85 20.57
CA PRO A 108 25.68 13.82 19.50
C PRO A 108 26.18 13.40 18.13
N THR A 109 27.36 12.77 18.03
CA THR A 109 27.91 12.29 16.75
C THR A 109 27.10 11.13 16.20
N ILE A 110 26.73 10.17 17.06
CA ILE A 110 25.85 9.05 16.71
C ILE A 110 24.48 9.57 16.26
N ALA A 111 23.90 10.52 17.00
CA ALA A 111 22.64 11.16 16.66
C ALA A 111 22.71 11.91 15.33
N GLY A 112 23.83 12.58 15.03
CA GLY A 112 24.06 13.25 13.74
C GLY A 112 24.01 12.28 12.56
N ILE A 113 24.61 11.09 12.70
CA ILE A 113 24.58 10.05 11.66
C ILE A 113 23.17 9.50 11.47
N PHE A 114 22.46 9.21 12.56
CA PHE A 114 21.03 8.86 12.48
C PHE A 114 20.22 9.96 11.81
N GLY A 115 20.53 11.22 12.10
CA GLY A 115 19.93 12.40 11.48
C GLY A 115 20.12 12.44 9.96
N ILE A 116 21.29 12.05 9.44
CA ILE A 116 21.54 11.99 7.99
C ILE A 116 20.63 10.96 7.32
N PHE A 117 20.51 9.74 7.87
CA PHE A 117 19.61 8.73 7.31
C PHE A 117 18.14 9.09 7.48
N GLY A 118 17.78 9.71 8.61
CA GLY A 118 16.45 10.29 8.82
C GLY A 118 16.14 11.36 7.77
N PHE A 119 17.11 12.20 7.42
CA PHE A 119 16.97 13.21 6.37
C PHE A 119 16.84 12.60 4.97
N ILE A 120 17.62 11.57 4.64
CA ILE A 120 17.45 10.82 3.38
C ILE A 120 16.07 10.19 3.31
N ALA A 121 15.62 9.56 4.40
CA ALA A 121 14.29 8.97 4.49
C ALA A 121 13.17 10.02 4.36
N TYR A 122 13.36 11.21 4.93
CA TYR A 122 12.46 12.33 4.78
C TYR A 122 12.37 12.81 3.32
N ILE A 123 13.50 13.01 2.65
CA ILE A 123 13.54 13.44 1.24
C ILE A 123 12.81 12.43 0.34
N LEU A 124 13.13 11.14 0.46
CA LEU A 124 12.48 10.10 -0.36
C LEU A 124 11.02 9.89 0.02
N GLY A 125 10.69 10.06 1.30
CA GLY A 125 9.33 10.00 1.83
C GLY A 125 8.46 11.17 1.38
N ASP A 126 9.03 12.29 0.96
CA ASP A 126 8.28 13.47 0.50
C ASP A 126 7.51 13.19 -0.79
N GLU A 127 8.03 12.34 -1.70
CA GLU A 127 7.31 11.96 -2.93
C GLU A 127 5.98 11.27 -2.63
N VAL A 128 5.98 10.37 -1.65
CA VAL A 128 4.78 9.65 -1.20
C VAL A 128 3.92 10.56 -0.30
N GLY A 129 4.54 11.39 0.53
CA GLY A 129 3.87 12.38 1.38
C GLY A 129 3.08 13.42 0.58
N ALA A 130 3.63 13.89 -0.54
CA ALA A 130 2.95 14.82 -1.45
C ALA A 130 1.65 14.23 -2.02
N ILE A 131 1.61 12.90 -2.23
CA ILE A 131 0.38 12.20 -2.62
C ILE A 131 -0.61 12.23 -1.46
N THR A 132 -0.17 11.85 -0.26
CA THR A 132 -1.01 11.86 0.95
C THR A 132 -1.67 13.22 1.19
N ASP A 133 -0.88 14.29 1.19
CA ASP A 133 -1.36 15.65 1.52
C ASP A 133 -2.36 16.16 0.49
N ARG A 134 -2.21 15.72 -0.77
CA ARG A 134 -3.07 16.14 -1.87
C ARG A 134 -4.12 15.10 -2.24
N TYR A 135 -4.20 13.97 -1.52
CA TYR A 135 -5.07 12.86 -1.91
C TYR A 135 -6.56 13.26 -1.91
N VAL A 136 -6.95 14.18 -1.03
CA VAL A 136 -8.31 14.74 -0.96
C VAL A 136 -8.66 15.60 -2.18
N ALA A 137 -7.66 16.04 -2.95
CA ALA A 137 -7.89 16.77 -4.19
C ALA A 137 -8.54 15.86 -5.24
N GLN A 138 -9.51 16.41 -5.96
CA GLN A 138 -10.38 15.69 -6.90
C GLN A 138 -9.60 14.79 -7.86
N LYS A 139 -8.51 15.32 -8.43
CA LYS A 139 -7.67 14.63 -9.42
C LYS A 139 -7.17 13.26 -8.94
N TYR A 140 -6.81 13.13 -7.65
CA TYR A 140 -6.29 11.88 -7.10
C TYR A 140 -7.42 10.88 -6.85
N CYS A 141 -8.54 11.35 -6.29
CA CYS A 141 -9.75 10.55 -6.12
C CYS A 141 -10.26 10.01 -7.47
N ASP A 142 -10.38 10.87 -8.48
CA ASP A 142 -10.89 10.46 -9.80
C ASP A 142 -9.95 9.47 -10.48
N TYR A 143 -8.65 9.59 -10.29
CA TYR A 143 -7.69 8.62 -10.80
C TYR A 143 -7.84 7.27 -10.10
N THR A 144 -7.97 7.24 -8.76
CA THR A 144 -8.11 5.99 -8.01
C THR A 144 -9.44 5.32 -8.30
N PHE A 145 -10.56 6.04 -8.22
CA PHE A 145 -11.90 5.45 -8.36
C PHE A 145 -12.37 5.36 -9.81
N GLY A 146 -11.79 6.14 -10.72
CA GLY A 146 -12.16 6.15 -12.14
C GLY A 146 -13.42 6.97 -12.47
N PHE A 147 -13.97 7.72 -11.51
CA PHE A 147 -15.14 8.59 -11.68
C PHE A 147 -15.15 9.71 -10.64
N ASP A 148 -16.02 10.72 -10.80
CA ASP A 148 -16.15 11.83 -9.85
C ASP A 148 -16.75 11.36 -8.52
N VAL A 149 -15.88 11.21 -7.53
CA VAL A 149 -16.21 10.71 -6.20
C VAL A 149 -17.01 11.74 -5.39
N LYS A 150 -16.81 13.04 -5.63
CA LYS A 150 -17.54 14.11 -4.93
C LYS A 150 -18.97 14.22 -5.41
N GLU A 151 -19.20 14.10 -6.71
CA GLU A 151 -20.54 14.05 -7.28
C GLU A 151 -21.30 12.82 -6.78
N PHE A 152 -20.64 11.65 -6.81
CA PHE A 152 -21.19 10.39 -6.30
C PHE A 152 -21.61 10.46 -4.82
N ALA A 153 -20.83 11.16 -4.00
CA ALA A 153 -21.13 11.41 -2.59
C ALA A 153 -22.39 12.27 -2.36
N GLN A 154 -22.71 13.17 -3.28
CA GLN A 154 -23.76 14.18 -3.11
C GLN A 154 -25.09 13.74 -3.70
N ASP A 155 -25.07 13.10 -4.88
CA ASP A 155 -26.26 12.65 -5.60
C ASP A 155 -26.31 11.12 -5.79
N PRO A 156 -27.15 10.42 -5.01
CA PRO A 156 -27.33 8.97 -5.10
C PRO A 156 -28.15 8.53 -6.32
N LYS A 157 -28.59 9.42 -7.22
CA LYS A 157 -29.43 9.07 -8.39
C LYS A 157 -28.69 9.08 -9.73
N THR A 158 -27.38 9.31 -9.72
CA THR A 158 -26.56 9.38 -10.94
C THR A 158 -26.27 7.99 -11.54
N PRO A 159 -25.98 7.90 -12.85
CA PRO A 159 -25.50 6.66 -13.50
C PRO A 159 -24.19 6.12 -12.88
N LEU A 160 -23.52 6.93 -12.05
CA LEU A 160 -22.29 6.63 -11.30
C LEU A 160 -22.47 5.54 -10.23
N LEU A 161 -23.71 5.21 -9.83
CA LEU A 161 -24.02 4.08 -8.94
C LEU A 161 -23.42 2.75 -9.41
N LYS A 162 -23.37 2.53 -10.73
CA LYS A 162 -22.75 1.31 -11.30
C LYS A 162 -21.25 1.28 -11.06
N ASN A 163 -20.59 2.44 -11.07
CA ASN A 163 -19.14 2.54 -10.87
C ASN A 163 -18.75 2.28 -9.41
N GLY A 164 -19.65 2.53 -8.45
CA GLY A 164 -19.45 2.16 -7.05
C GLY A 164 -19.23 0.65 -6.84
N LYS A 165 -19.74 -0.20 -7.74
CA LYS A 165 -19.48 -1.65 -7.73
C LYS A 165 -18.04 -2.03 -8.04
N ASN A 166 -17.27 -1.11 -8.61
CA ASN A 166 -15.85 -1.32 -8.91
C ASN A 166 -14.97 -1.03 -7.68
N SER A 167 -15.59 -0.80 -6.52
CA SER A 167 -14.91 -0.71 -5.23
C SER A 167 -15.61 -1.59 -4.21
N GLU A 168 -14.87 -2.46 -3.55
CA GLU A 168 -15.36 -3.29 -2.45
C GLU A 168 -14.73 -2.84 -1.14
N LEU A 169 -15.57 -2.65 -0.12
CA LEU A 169 -15.17 -2.38 1.24
C LEU A 169 -15.44 -3.60 2.12
N ILE A 170 -14.47 -3.92 2.96
CA ILE A 170 -14.65 -4.85 4.07
C ILE A 170 -14.93 -4.03 5.31
N ILE A 171 -16.08 -4.28 5.92
CA ILE A 171 -16.60 -3.55 7.07
C ILE A 171 -16.57 -4.47 8.28
N TYR A 172 -15.95 -4.02 9.36
CA TYR A 172 -15.94 -4.72 10.64
C TYR A 172 -16.40 -3.77 11.74
N LYS A 173 -17.37 -4.22 12.55
CA LYS A 173 -18.02 -3.37 13.58
C LYS A 173 -18.53 -2.05 13.01
N ASP A 174 -19.22 -2.15 11.88
CA ASP A 174 -19.73 -1.03 11.08
C ASP A 174 -18.65 -0.06 10.56
N GLN A 175 -17.36 -0.30 10.76
CA GLN A 175 -16.29 0.54 10.21
C GLN A 175 -15.58 -0.15 9.04
N PRO A 176 -15.45 0.52 7.88
CA PRO A 176 -14.55 0.09 6.82
C PRO A 176 -13.10 -0.11 7.32
N ILE A 177 -12.58 -1.31 7.13
CA ILE A 177 -11.23 -1.71 7.56
C ILE A 177 -10.30 -2.03 6.39
N ALA A 178 -10.87 -2.35 5.23
CA ALA A 178 -10.12 -2.58 4.00
C ALA A 178 -10.94 -2.13 2.78
N ILE A 179 -10.23 -1.80 1.70
CA ILE A 179 -10.82 -1.36 0.44
C ILE A 179 -10.01 -1.89 -0.76
N GLY A 180 -10.72 -2.40 -1.76
CA GLY A 180 -10.19 -2.69 -3.09
C GLY A 180 -10.91 -1.83 -4.12
N THR A 181 -10.19 -1.28 -5.10
CA THR A 181 -10.73 -0.42 -6.15
C THR A 181 -10.12 -0.79 -7.50
N LEU A 182 -10.98 -0.82 -8.52
CA LEU A 182 -10.67 -1.17 -9.89
C LEU A 182 -11.06 -0.05 -10.84
N LYS A 183 -10.23 0.15 -11.85
CA LYS A 183 -10.48 1.08 -12.94
C LYS A 183 -10.25 0.37 -14.28
N PRO A 184 -11.31 0.06 -15.04
CA PRO A 184 -11.17 -0.41 -16.41
C PRO A 184 -10.60 0.72 -17.30
N ASP A 185 -9.66 0.38 -18.18
CA ASP A 185 -9.15 1.30 -19.19
C ASP A 185 -9.98 1.17 -20.47
N TRP A 186 -11.07 1.92 -20.54
CA TRP A 186 -12.00 1.86 -21.67
C TRP A 186 -11.40 2.37 -22.99
N GLU A 187 -10.34 3.18 -22.94
CA GLU A 187 -9.74 3.80 -24.12
C GLU A 187 -8.81 2.84 -24.84
N GLN A 188 -8.02 2.08 -24.08
CA GLN A 188 -7.08 1.09 -24.63
C GLN A 188 -7.70 -0.29 -24.80
N SER A 189 -8.83 -0.55 -24.15
CA SER A 189 -9.50 -1.85 -24.23
C SER A 189 -10.18 -2.10 -25.56
N THR A 190 -9.92 -3.29 -26.11
CA THR A 190 -10.59 -3.87 -27.28
C THR A 190 -11.37 -5.12 -26.87
N PRO A 191 -12.31 -5.63 -27.69
CA PRO A 191 -13.01 -6.88 -27.40
C PRO A 191 -12.08 -8.09 -27.22
N ASP A 192 -10.90 -8.06 -27.85
CA ASP A 192 -9.91 -9.13 -27.81
C ASP A 192 -8.91 -8.96 -26.64
N ASN A 193 -8.59 -7.70 -26.28
CA ASN A 193 -7.68 -7.35 -25.17
C ASN A 193 -8.35 -6.32 -24.26
N PHE A 194 -8.84 -6.77 -23.11
CA PHE A 194 -9.49 -5.92 -22.11
C PHE A 194 -8.54 -5.62 -20.95
N ILE A 195 -8.30 -4.35 -20.64
CA ILE A 195 -7.32 -3.93 -19.63
C ILE A 195 -8.03 -3.37 -18.41
N VAL A 196 -7.70 -3.91 -17.23
CA VAL A 196 -8.25 -3.47 -15.94
C VAL A 196 -7.11 -3.16 -14.97
N ASN A 197 -7.11 -1.96 -14.41
CA ASN A 197 -6.13 -1.54 -13.43
C ASN A 197 -6.69 -1.66 -12.01
N ILE A 198 -6.04 -2.42 -11.14
CA ILE A 198 -6.28 -2.36 -9.70
C ILE A 198 -5.53 -1.14 -9.17
N THR A 199 -6.26 -0.03 -9.04
CA THR A 199 -5.72 1.27 -8.66
C THR A 199 -5.45 1.38 -7.15
N GLY A 200 -6.17 0.61 -6.34
CA GLY A 200 -6.14 0.76 -4.89
C GLY A 200 -6.45 -0.54 -4.17
N ILE A 201 -5.51 -1.08 -3.38
CA ILE A 201 -5.79 -2.08 -2.35
C ILE A 201 -5.21 -1.56 -1.05
N HIS A 202 -6.03 -1.51 -0.01
CA HIS A 202 -5.61 -1.06 1.31
C HIS A 202 -6.27 -1.86 2.41
N VAL A 203 -5.49 -2.17 3.44
CA VAL A 203 -5.95 -2.78 4.69
C VAL A 203 -5.37 -1.95 5.84
N ARG A 204 -6.20 -1.60 6.83
CA ARG A 204 -5.71 -0.93 8.04
C ARG A 204 -4.65 -1.78 8.72
N LYS A 205 -3.55 -1.16 9.17
CA LYS A 205 -2.38 -1.83 9.76
C LYS A 205 -2.71 -2.86 10.85
N VAL A 206 -3.72 -2.60 11.69
CA VAL A 206 -4.15 -3.51 12.76
C VAL A 206 -4.76 -4.83 12.25
N PHE A 207 -5.24 -4.85 10.99
CA PHE A 207 -5.83 -6.02 10.33
C PHE A 207 -4.90 -6.67 9.30
N LYS A 208 -3.64 -6.23 9.19
CA LYS A 208 -2.71 -6.73 8.16
C LYS A 208 -2.49 -8.25 8.22
N LYS A 209 -2.61 -8.85 9.41
CA LYS A 209 -2.42 -10.30 9.64
C LYS A 209 -3.58 -11.20 9.17
N VAL A 210 -4.69 -10.63 8.70
CA VAL A 210 -5.92 -11.37 8.38
C VAL A 210 -6.06 -11.64 6.87
N ASP A 211 -4.99 -11.42 6.09
CA ASP A 211 -4.91 -11.68 4.64
C ASP A 211 -6.06 -11.06 3.82
N PHE A 212 -6.61 -9.91 4.28
CA PHE A 212 -7.66 -9.19 3.56
C PHE A 212 -7.19 -8.62 2.21
N ASP A 213 -5.89 -8.38 2.07
CA ASP A 213 -5.26 -7.99 0.82
C ASP A 213 -5.42 -9.08 -0.24
N GLN A 214 -5.18 -10.35 0.11
CA GLN A 214 -5.40 -11.48 -0.78
C GLN A 214 -6.87 -11.57 -1.20
N LEU A 215 -7.79 -11.50 -0.25
CA LEU A 215 -9.23 -11.54 -0.52
C LEU A 215 -9.69 -10.44 -1.49
N LEU A 216 -9.14 -9.23 -1.34
CA LEU A 216 -9.45 -8.10 -2.23
C LEU A 216 -8.83 -8.25 -3.61
N ILE A 217 -7.64 -8.87 -3.74
CA ILE A 217 -7.04 -9.19 -5.03
C ILE A 217 -7.88 -10.25 -5.77
N GLU A 218 -8.33 -11.29 -5.07
CA GLU A 218 -9.20 -12.33 -5.65
C GLU A 218 -10.54 -11.74 -6.09
N TRP A 219 -11.15 -10.89 -5.27
CA TRP A 219 -12.34 -10.14 -5.66
C TRP A 219 -12.07 -9.27 -6.90
N ALA A 220 -10.93 -8.59 -6.96
CA ALA A 220 -10.57 -7.73 -8.08
C ALA A 220 -10.49 -8.50 -9.41
N VAL A 221 -9.93 -9.71 -9.37
CA VAL A 221 -9.87 -10.62 -10.51
C VAL A 221 -11.27 -11.06 -10.95
N LEU A 222 -12.15 -11.41 -10.02
CA LEU A 222 -13.55 -11.77 -10.33
C LEU A 222 -14.30 -10.59 -10.94
N ARG A 223 -14.21 -9.41 -10.33
CA ARG A 223 -14.88 -8.20 -10.81
C ARG A 223 -14.33 -7.73 -12.17
N ALA A 224 -13.05 -7.97 -12.47
CA ALA A 224 -12.49 -7.71 -13.80
C ALA A 224 -13.15 -8.58 -14.88
N ARG A 225 -13.50 -9.83 -14.57
CA ARG A 225 -14.26 -10.72 -15.48
C ARG A 225 -15.69 -10.21 -15.70
N GLU A 226 -16.37 -9.78 -14.65
CA GLU A 226 -17.71 -9.18 -14.77
C GLU A 226 -17.68 -7.91 -15.63
N LEU A 227 -16.68 -7.04 -15.43
CA LEU A 227 -16.49 -5.83 -16.23
C LEU A 227 -16.26 -6.14 -17.72
N TYR A 228 -15.52 -7.22 -18.03
CA TYR A 228 -15.35 -7.67 -19.40
C TYR A 228 -16.69 -8.11 -20.03
N GLN A 229 -17.53 -8.84 -19.30
CA GLN A 229 -18.86 -9.21 -19.78
C GLN A 229 -19.76 -7.99 -19.99
N GLU A 230 -19.74 -7.04 -19.05
CA GLU A 230 -20.45 -5.77 -19.18
C GLU A 230 -19.98 -5.01 -20.44
N TYR A 231 -18.68 -5.00 -20.73
CA TYR A 231 -18.10 -4.38 -21.92
C TYR A 231 -18.59 -5.05 -23.22
N LEU A 232 -18.59 -6.39 -23.28
CA LEU A 232 -19.06 -7.13 -24.45
C LEU A 232 -20.54 -6.88 -24.73
N LEU A 233 -21.37 -6.84 -23.68
CA LEU A 233 -22.80 -6.53 -23.78
C LEU A 233 -23.03 -5.11 -24.32
N GLN A 234 -22.27 -4.12 -23.83
CA GLN A 234 -22.36 -2.74 -24.30
C GLN A 234 -21.95 -2.58 -25.77
N LYS A 235 -20.87 -3.24 -26.19
CA LYS A 235 -20.38 -3.20 -27.57
C LYS A 235 -21.13 -4.12 -28.53
N LYS A 236 -22.09 -4.92 -28.03
CA LYS A 236 -22.82 -5.96 -28.79
C LYS A 236 -21.87 -6.92 -29.54
N SER A 237 -20.66 -7.14 -29.02
CA SER A 237 -19.69 -8.01 -29.65
C SER A 237 -19.98 -9.47 -29.29
N LYS A 238 -19.80 -10.38 -30.25
CA LYS A 238 -19.94 -11.84 -30.06
C LYS A 238 -18.60 -12.54 -29.90
N THR A 239 -17.51 -11.81 -29.63
CA THR A 239 -16.20 -12.40 -29.38
C THR A 239 -16.33 -13.34 -28.18
N LYS A 240 -16.01 -14.63 -28.37
CA LYS A 240 -16.15 -15.66 -27.32
C LYS A 240 -14.88 -15.87 -26.51
N ASN A 241 -13.72 -15.43 -27.03
CA ASN A 241 -12.40 -15.74 -26.48
C ASN A 241 -11.54 -14.47 -26.44
N GLY A 242 -11.81 -13.58 -25.48
CA GLY A 242 -10.93 -12.44 -25.22
C GLY A 242 -9.93 -12.72 -24.11
N THR A 243 -8.90 -11.89 -24.06
CA THR A 243 -7.95 -11.87 -22.95
C THR A 243 -8.24 -10.69 -22.05
N ILE A 244 -8.21 -10.92 -20.74
CA ILE A 244 -8.32 -9.87 -19.73
C ILE A 244 -6.96 -9.69 -19.10
N PHE A 245 -6.44 -8.47 -19.16
CA PHE A 245 -5.16 -8.10 -18.59
C PHE A 245 -5.40 -7.25 -17.34
N VAL A 246 -5.17 -7.83 -16.18
CA VAL A 246 -5.32 -7.17 -14.89
C VAL A 246 -3.95 -6.67 -14.45
N VAL A 247 -3.81 -5.37 -14.22
CA VAL A 247 -2.54 -4.71 -13.88
C VAL A 247 -2.65 -4.03 -12.53
N THR A 248 -1.59 -4.05 -11.73
CA THR A 248 -1.52 -3.34 -10.45
C THR A 248 -0.10 -2.91 -10.12
N ASP A 249 0.03 -1.80 -9.40
CA ASP A 249 1.32 -1.31 -8.93
C ASP A 249 1.56 -1.71 -7.47
N ALA A 250 2.75 -2.23 -7.20
CA ALA A 250 3.29 -2.45 -5.87
C ALA A 250 4.64 -1.72 -5.72
N TYR A 251 5.05 -1.47 -4.49
CA TYR A 251 6.34 -0.84 -4.22
C TYR A 251 7.38 -1.88 -3.82
N SER A 252 8.62 -1.71 -4.28
CA SER A 252 9.71 -2.66 -4.03
C SER A 252 10.08 -2.82 -2.56
N PHE A 253 9.74 -1.83 -1.74
CA PHE A 253 9.93 -1.85 -0.29
C PHE A 253 8.78 -2.52 0.48
N ASP A 254 7.64 -2.83 -0.17
CA ASP A 254 6.52 -3.58 0.43
C ASP A 254 6.53 -5.04 -0.03
N LYS A 255 7.48 -5.81 0.52
CA LYS A 255 7.66 -7.23 0.20
C LYS A 255 6.45 -8.11 0.50
N GLU A 256 5.60 -7.68 1.43
CA GLU A 256 4.38 -8.40 1.77
C GLU A 256 3.36 -8.28 0.63
N GLN A 257 3.15 -7.06 0.11
CA GLN A 257 2.25 -6.85 -1.02
C GLN A 257 2.77 -7.56 -2.30
N GLU A 258 4.05 -7.46 -2.61
CA GLU A 258 4.66 -8.21 -3.73
C GLU A 258 4.44 -9.72 -3.57
N GLY A 259 4.68 -10.24 -2.37
CA GLY A 259 4.49 -11.65 -2.06
C GLY A 259 3.03 -12.09 -2.23
N THR A 260 2.06 -11.28 -1.80
CA THR A 260 0.63 -11.55 -2.03
C THR A 260 0.29 -11.55 -3.52
N LEU A 261 0.78 -10.58 -4.30
CA LEU A 261 0.53 -10.54 -5.75
C LEU A 261 1.08 -11.75 -6.48
N ILE A 262 2.31 -12.17 -6.16
CA ILE A 262 2.94 -13.37 -6.74
C ILE A 262 2.16 -14.63 -6.35
N ARG A 263 1.69 -14.74 -5.10
CA ARG A 263 0.81 -15.84 -4.65
C ARG A 263 -0.51 -15.89 -5.42
N CYS A 264 -1.07 -14.72 -5.76
CA CYS A 264 -2.27 -14.59 -6.59
C CYS A 264 -2.00 -14.79 -8.10
N GLY A 265 -0.77 -15.17 -8.50
CA GLY A 265 -0.42 -15.50 -9.88
C GLY A 265 0.02 -14.30 -10.74
N PHE A 266 0.16 -13.11 -10.16
CA PHE A 266 0.67 -11.96 -10.89
C PHE A 266 2.16 -12.11 -11.20
N LYS A 267 2.58 -11.57 -12.35
CA LYS A 267 3.97 -11.52 -12.79
C LYS A 267 4.44 -10.09 -12.91
N LEU A 268 5.71 -9.85 -12.58
CA LEU A 268 6.34 -8.55 -12.79
C LEU A 268 6.42 -8.25 -14.29
N LEU A 269 5.90 -7.09 -14.70
CA LEU A 269 5.94 -6.61 -16.09
C LEU A 269 7.04 -5.58 -16.29
N SER A 270 7.07 -4.57 -15.41
CA SER A 270 7.98 -3.44 -15.52
C SER A 270 8.29 -2.87 -14.13
N SER A 271 9.37 -2.12 -14.05
CA SER A 271 9.81 -1.43 -12.84
C SER A 271 10.14 0.01 -13.18
N SER A 272 9.63 0.94 -12.38
CA SER A 272 9.85 2.37 -12.51
C SER A 272 10.53 2.91 -11.26
N LEU A 273 11.52 3.77 -11.43
CA LEU A 273 12.13 4.49 -10.29
C LEU A 273 11.24 5.63 -9.77
N GLU A 274 10.12 5.89 -10.45
CA GLU A 274 9.20 6.98 -10.13
C GLU A 274 8.08 6.46 -9.23
N LEU A 275 8.13 6.83 -7.94
CA LEU A 275 7.19 6.32 -6.95
C LEU A 275 5.78 6.88 -7.15
N ASN A 276 5.68 8.16 -7.54
CA ASN A 276 4.40 8.83 -7.70
C ASN A 276 3.74 8.52 -9.07
N PRO A 277 2.56 7.86 -9.11
CA PRO A 277 1.87 7.59 -10.37
C PRO A 277 1.12 8.79 -10.98
N PHE A 278 0.89 9.86 -10.21
CA PHE A 278 0.03 10.98 -10.60
C PHE A 278 0.78 12.16 -11.23
N SER A 279 2.07 12.31 -10.91
CA SER A 279 2.93 13.36 -11.44
C SER A 279 4.37 12.84 -11.55
N PRO A 280 4.75 12.25 -12.69
CA PRO A 280 6.10 11.78 -12.94
C PRO A 280 7.04 12.98 -13.13
N SER A 281 7.62 13.46 -12.04
CA SER A 281 8.62 14.53 -12.06
C SER A 281 9.68 14.28 -10.99
N LEU A 282 10.54 13.29 -11.23
CA LEU A 282 11.65 13.02 -10.33
C LEU A 282 12.84 13.94 -10.61
N LYS A 283 13.41 14.50 -9.55
CA LYS A 283 14.68 15.22 -9.64
C LYS A 283 15.83 14.22 -9.79
N SER A 284 16.94 14.65 -10.38
CA SER A 284 18.07 13.77 -10.69
C SER A 284 18.68 13.08 -9.45
N TYR A 285 18.67 13.75 -8.30
CA TYR A 285 19.19 13.16 -7.06
C TYR A 285 18.26 12.09 -6.47
N GLU A 286 16.94 12.25 -6.58
CA GLU A 286 15.94 11.24 -6.17
C GLU A 286 16.12 9.97 -7.00
N LYS A 287 16.27 10.09 -8.32
CA LYS A 287 16.54 8.94 -9.20
C LYS A 287 17.81 8.18 -8.80
N PHE A 288 18.86 8.91 -8.44
CA PHE A 288 20.11 8.31 -7.99
C PHE A 288 19.93 7.57 -6.67
N LEU A 289 19.29 8.18 -5.67
CA LEU A 289 19.04 7.57 -4.37
C LEU A 289 18.11 6.35 -4.47
N ASN A 290 17.04 6.44 -5.26
CA ASN A 290 16.13 5.33 -5.51
C ASN A 290 16.87 4.16 -6.16
N ARG A 291 17.73 4.44 -7.15
CA ARG A 291 18.56 3.41 -7.78
C ARG A 291 19.57 2.80 -6.81
N LEU A 292 20.21 3.61 -5.96
CA LEU A 292 21.18 3.15 -4.98
C LEU A 292 20.54 2.20 -3.95
N LEU A 293 19.32 2.52 -3.52
CA LEU A 293 18.60 1.77 -2.48
C LEU A 293 17.66 0.69 -3.03
N GLY A 294 17.59 0.51 -4.35
CA GLY A 294 16.68 -0.46 -4.99
C GLY A 294 15.20 -0.14 -4.78
N ILE A 295 14.87 1.15 -4.65
CA ILE A 295 13.51 1.63 -4.45
C ILE A 295 12.86 1.86 -5.82
N SER A 296 11.79 1.13 -6.11
CA SER A 296 11.03 1.22 -7.35
C SER A 296 9.55 0.99 -7.12
N ARG A 297 8.74 1.46 -8.07
CA ARG A 297 7.35 1.05 -8.25
C ARG A 297 7.33 -0.03 -9.33
N ASP A 298 6.90 -1.20 -8.95
CA ASP A 298 6.89 -2.40 -9.77
C ASP A 298 5.45 -2.68 -10.23
N THR A 299 5.27 -2.77 -11.54
CA THR A 299 3.97 -3.02 -12.16
C THR A 299 3.82 -4.52 -12.40
N PHE A 300 2.80 -5.10 -11.78
CA PHE A 300 2.45 -6.50 -11.84
C PHE A 300 1.25 -6.72 -12.76
N GLY A 301 1.27 -7.80 -13.54
CA GLY A 301 0.24 -8.17 -14.49
C GLY A 301 -0.24 -9.60 -14.32
N LEU A 302 -1.53 -9.81 -14.51
CA LEU A 302 -2.17 -11.12 -14.59
C LEU A 302 -2.96 -11.19 -15.90
N LEU A 303 -2.65 -12.21 -16.71
CA LEU A 303 -3.37 -12.51 -17.94
C LEU A 303 -4.42 -13.59 -17.65
N LEU A 304 -5.68 -13.29 -17.89
CA LEU A 304 -6.80 -14.22 -17.79
C LEU A 304 -7.30 -14.55 -19.19
N THR A 305 -7.40 -15.83 -19.50
CA THR A 305 -8.00 -16.32 -20.74
C THR A 305 -9.45 -16.67 -20.50
N THR A 306 -10.37 -16.07 -21.24
CA THR A 306 -11.79 -16.43 -21.18
C THR A 306 -12.07 -17.70 -21.98
N GLU A 307 -11.58 -18.85 -21.50
CA GLU A 307 -12.09 -20.14 -21.97
C GLU A 307 -13.44 -20.45 -21.30
N ARG A 308 -14.23 -21.38 -21.87
CA ARG A 308 -15.63 -21.66 -21.51
C ARG A 308 -15.87 -21.91 -20.01
N ASP A 309 -14.86 -22.37 -19.28
CA ASP A 309 -14.93 -22.71 -17.85
C ASP A 309 -15.20 -21.47 -16.96
N ASP A 310 -14.81 -20.27 -17.42
CA ASP A 310 -15.01 -19.02 -16.66
C ASP A 310 -16.48 -18.56 -16.61
N VAL A 311 -17.31 -18.98 -17.58
CA VAL A 311 -18.76 -18.68 -17.58
C VAL A 311 -19.51 -19.53 -16.55
N GLU A 312 -19.01 -20.72 -16.23
CA GLU A 312 -19.60 -21.59 -15.22
C GLU A 312 -19.28 -21.11 -13.80
N LEU A 313 -18.04 -20.68 -13.54
CA LEU A 313 -17.63 -20.09 -12.26
C LEU A 313 -18.46 -18.84 -11.89
N LEU A 314 -18.76 -17.98 -12.87
CA LEU A 314 -19.57 -16.78 -12.64
C LEU A 314 -21.06 -17.09 -12.42
N LYS A 315 -21.59 -18.14 -13.06
CA LYS A 315 -22.95 -18.61 -12.77
C LYS A 315 -23.04 -19.18 -11.35
N GLU A 316 -22.01 -19.88 -10.90
CA GLU A 316 -21.95 -20.46 -9.57
C GLU A 316 -21.86 -19.37 -8.48
N SER A 317 -21.08 -18.29 -8.70
CA SER A 317 -21.04 -17.14 -7.79
C SER A 317 -22.36 -16.37 -7.73
N ASP A 318 -23.00 -16.12 -8.88
CA ASP A 318 -24.32 -15.47 -8.96
C ASP A 318 -25.43 -16.28 -8.26
N LEU A 319 -25.34 -17.61 -8.34
CA LEU A 319 -26.26 -18.51 -7.64
C LEU A 319 -26.04 -18.47 -6.13
N LEU A 320 -24.79 -18.46 -5.67
CA LEU A 320 -24.43 -18.33 -4.26
C LEU A 320 -24.92 -16.98 -3.67
N GLU A 321 -24.77 -15.88 -4.40
CA GLU A 321 -25.25 -14.57 -3.96
C GLU A 321 -26.79 -14.53 -3.86
N LYS A 322 -27.51 -15.11 -4.83
CA LYS A 322 -28.97 -15.23 -4.81
C LYS A 322 -29.48 -16.14 -3.70
N GLU A 323 -28.77 -17.22 -3.37
CA GLU A 323 -29.11 -18.08 -2.24
C GLU A 323 -28.89 -17.37 -0.89
N GLN A 324 -27.82 -16.59 -0.76
CA GLN A 324 -27.59 -15.78 0.43
C GLN A 324 -28.66 -14.69 0.62
N LEU A 325 -29.14 -14.09 -0.47
CA LEU A 325 -30.26 -13.15 -0.43
C LEU A 325 -31.59 -13.83 -0.07
N ARG A 326 -31.84 -15.06 -0.55
CA ARG A 326 -33.04 -15.85 -0.20
C ARG A 326 -33.06 -16.32 1.26
N LYS A 327 -31.91 -16.54 1.88
CA LYS A 327 -31.82 -16.89 3.32
C LYS A 327 -31.97 -15.68 4.26
N ARG A 328 -31.99 -14.46 3.72
CA ARG A 328 -32.13 -13.20 4.47
C ARG A 328 -33.55 -12.62 4.45
N HIS A 329 -34.45 -13.21 3.67
CA HIS A 329 -35.90 -12.99 3.71
C HIS A 329 -36.59 -14.19 4.34
#